data_AF-A0A3D8PRN7-F1
#
_entry.id   AF-A0A3D8PRN7-F1
#
_cell.length_a   1.000
_cell.length_b   1.000
_cell.length_c   1.000
_cell.angle_alpha   90.00
_cell.angle_beta   90.00
_cell.angle_gamma   90.00
#
_symmetry.space_group_name_H-M   'P 1'
#
loop_
_entity.id
_entity.type
_entity.pdbx_description
1 polymer ?
#
loop_
_entity_poly.entity_id
_entity_poly.type
_entity_poly.pdbx_seq_one_letter_code
_entity_poly.pdbx_strand_id
1 'polypeptide(L)'
;MLSLEEYISKRKKEDRINEFDIESKAQNMQTFMNYIFEYFNQYLDISKMDEKTVLNEERLEKYKNSLRNYESEIQEWLVGIYDDYDKQLNRSIVSYLKKDDLFYLYNTDQEFRSISYDCYAHLIKKNHFLKEQTEMLFLFIKDHHRNQSNSKMDFENIYISEEVEGWINKTWDKYQVNLLTFASNYVSRFFENEETWDAKHRIRSKDSWRKYEYDYKQKNNLFNINSLFRRISNKPFIKGKKQLLEILLMYCWLHEIDGDEDYWQEYINKALTS
;
A
#
# COMPACT_ATOMS: atom_id res chain seq x y z
N MET A 1 -23.22 21.49 23.56
CA MET A 1 -22.66 22.02 24.82
C MET A 1 -23.60 23.13 25.23
N LEU A 2 -24.25 23.03 26.40
CA LEU A 2 -25.06 24.14 26.92
C LEU A 2 -24.11 25.28 27.28
N SER A 3 -24.53 26.53 27.16
CA SER A 3 -23.79 27.62 27.80
C SER A 3 -23.87 27.49 29.33
N LEU A 4 -22.96 28.15 30.05
CA LEU A 4 -23.00 28.17 31.53
C LEU A 4 -24.35 28.69 32.03
N GLU A 5 -24.90 29.71 31.36
CA GLU A 5 -26.19 30.33 31.69
C GLU A 5 -27.36 29.37 31.45
N GLU A 6 -27.33 28.62 30.34
CA GLU A 6 -28.34 27.60 30.03
C GLU A 6 -28.27 26.43 31.01
N TYR A 7 -27.06 26.02 31.42
CA TYR A 7 -26.85 24.97 32.41
C TYR A 7 -27.39 25.36 33.78
N ILE A 8 -27.04 26.56 34.28
CA ILE A 8 -27.55 27.08 35.55
C ILE A 8 -29.07 27.22 35.51
N SER A 9 -29.62 27.74 34.41
CA SER A 9 -31.08 27.90 34.25
C SER A 9 -31.81 26.55 34.28
N LYS A 10 -31.25 25.52 33.65
CA LYS A 10 -31.78 24.16 33.69
C LYS A 10 -31.76 23.57 35.10
N ARG A 11 -30.60 23.59 35.77
CA ARG A 11 -30.44 23.03 37.13
C ARG A 11 -31.30 23.76 38.16
N LYS A 12 -31.42 25.09 38.07
CA LYS A 12 -32.32 25.90 38.90
C LYS A 12 -33.78 25.46 38.79
N LYS A 13 -34.24 25.12 37.58
CA LYS A 13 -35.61 24.64 37.34
C LYS A 13 -35.82 23.23 37.87
N GLU A 14 -34.84 22.34 37.70
CA GLU A 14 -34.86 20.97 38.21
C GLU A 14 -34.89 20.93 39.74
N ASP A 15 -34.03 21.72 40.38
CA ASP A 15 -33.86 21.74 41.83
C ASP A 15 -34.84 22.73 42.52
N ARG A 16 -35.72 23.37 41.74
CA ARG A 16 -36.79 24.29 42.20
C ARG A 16 -36.30 25.40 43.13
N ILE A 17 -35.16 26.01 42.79
CA ILE A 17 -34.53 27.04 43.61
C ILE A 17 -35.22 28.39 43.42
N ASN A 18 -35.64 29.00 44.53
CA ASN A 18 -36.07 30.39 44.58
C ASN A 18 -34.89 31.29 44.98
N GLU A 19 -34.26 31.94 44.00
CA GLU A 19 -33.08 32.79 44.21
C GLU A 19 -33.38 34.10 44.95
N PHE A 20 -34.65 34.48 45.06
CA PHE A 20 -35.09 35.71 45.72
C PHE A 20 -35.49 35.47 47.19
N ASP A 21 -35.36 34.24 47.70
CA ASP A 21 -35.56 33.93 49.11
C ASP A 21 -34.36 34.39 49.95
N ILE A 22 -34.62 35.34 50.86
CA ILE A 22 -33.60 35.97 51.71
C ILE A 22 -33.11 35.01 52.79
N GLU A 23 -33.97 34.14 53.32
CA GLU A 23 -33.59 33.18 54.37
C GLU A 23 -32.64 32.11 53.82
N SER A 24 -32.82 31.74 52.55
CA SER A 24 -32.01 30.74 51.85
C SER A 24 -30.79 31.33 51.12
N LYS A 25 -30.49 32.63 51.26
CA LYS A 25 -29.46 33.33 50.47
C LYS A 25 -28.09 32.65 50.49
N ALA A 26 -27.61 32.27 51.68
CA ALA A 26 -26.30 31.64 51.83
C ALA A 26 -26.24 30.26 51.14
N GLN A 27 -27.33 29.50 51.26
CA GLN A 27 -27.45 28.16 50.68
C GLN A 27 -27.58 28.23 49.15
N ASN A 28 -28.36 29.18 48.63
CA ASN A 28 -28.48 29.44 47.19
C ASN A 28 -27.12 29.81 46.57
N MET A 29 -26.35 30.67 47.24
CA MET A 29 -25.01 31.06 46.76
C MET A 29 -24.07 29.85 46.68
N GLN A 30 -24.07 28.99 47.70
CA GLN A 30 -23.26 27.76 47.67
C GLN A 30 -23.71 26.80 46.56
N THR A 31 -25.02 26.65 46.35
CA THR A 31 -25.56 25.80 45.29
C THR A 31 -25.20 26.30 43.90
N PHE A 32 -25.28 27.60 43.64
CA PHE A 32 -24.87 28.16 42.34
C PHE A 32 -23.37 28.03 42.09
N MET A 33 -22.54 28.21 43.13
CA MET A 33 -21.10 27.93 43.02
C MET A 33 -20.84 26.47 42.67
N ASN A 34 -21.57 25.53 43.28
CA ASN A 34 -21.46 24.11 42.94
C ASN A 34 -21.85 23.83 41.48
N TYR A 35 -22.90 24.46 40.95
CA TYR A 35 -23.26 24.32 39.53
C TYR A 35 -22.17 24.84 38.60
N ILE A 36 -21.51 25.95 38.95
CA ILE A 36 -20.39 26.48 38.18
C ILE A 36 -19.22 25.48 38.18
N PHE A 37 -18.86 24.94 39.36
CA PHE A 37 -17.81 23.91 39.46
C PHE A 37 -18.17 22.64 38.69
N GLU A 38 -19.40 22.15 38.81
CA GLU A 38 -19.90 21.00 38.05
C GLU A 38 -19.82 21.25 36.54
N TYR A 39 -20.27 22.42 36.08
CA TYR A 39 -20.22 22.78 34.67
C TYR A 39 -18.78 22.74 34.15
N PHE A 40 -17.84 23.39 34.82
CA PHE A 40 -16.45 23.39 34.36
C PHE A 40 -15.78 22.03 34.48
N ASN A 41 -16.06 21.24 35.53
CA ASN A 41 -15.52 19.89 35.65
C ASN A 41 -16.12 18.93 34.61
N GLN A 42 -17.39 19.11 34.22
CA GLN A 42 -18.06 18.24 33.27
C GLN A 42 -17.72 18.59 31.81
N TYR A 43 -17.57 19.89 31.52
CA TYR A 43 -17.44 20.42 30.17
C TYR A 43 -16.02 20.90 29.80
N LEU A 44 -15.17 21.22 30.78
CA LEU A 44 -13.74 21.54 30.63
C LEU A 44 -12.87 20.57 31.43
N ASP A 45 -13.20 19.28 31.34
CA ASP A 45 -12.43 18.22 31.99
C ASP A 45 -11.04 18.10 31.34
N ILE A 46 -10.03 18.61 32.02
CA ILE A 46 -8.62 18.57 31.58
C ILE A 46 -8.18 17.13 31.32
N SER A 47 -8.69 16.17 32.10
CA SER A 47 -8.36 14.74 31.91
C SER A 47 -8.84 14.22 30.55
N LYS A 48 -10.01 14.65 30.06
CA LYS A 48 -10.51 14.27 28.73
C LYS A 48 -9.76 14.96 27.60
N MET A 49 -9.23 16.17 27.83
CA MET A 49 -8.36 16.85 26.87
C MET A 49 -6.99 16.17 26.78
N ASP A 50 -6.42 15.77 27.92
CA ASP A 50 -5.17 15.03 28.01
C ASP A 50 -5.33 13.63 27.38
N GLU A 51 -6.40 12.90 27.69
CA GLU A 51 -6.71 11.61 27.06
C GLU A 51 -6.87 11.74 25.54
N LYS A 52 -7.56 12.78 25.05
CA LYS A 52 -7.72 13.02 23.61
C LYS A 52 -6.36 13.32 22.94
N THR A 53 -5.46 13.99 23.65
CA THR A 53 -4.11 14.30 23.16
C THR A 53 -3.26 13.05 23.11
N VAL A 54 -3.25 12.24 24.19
CA VAL A 54 -2.56 10.95 24.26
C VAL A 54 -3.07 9.99 23.19
N LEU A 55 -4.39 9.87 23.01
CA LEU A 55 -4.98 9.03 21.97
C LEU A 55 -4.60 9.49 20.56
N ASN A 56 -4.47 10.81 20.33
CA ASN A 56 -4.01 11.33 19.05
C ASN A 56 -2.53 11.00 18.81
N GLU A 57 -1.68 11.20 19.82
CA GLU A 57 -0.25 10.87 19.76
C GLU A 57 -0.03 9.38 19.50
N GLU A 58 -0.74 8.49 20.22
CA GLU A 58 -0.69 7.06 19.97
C GLU A 58 -1.12 6.69 18.55
N ARG A 59 -2.15 7.36 18.02
CA ARG A 59 -2.66 7.15 16.67
C ARG A 59 -1.60 7.53 15.62
N LEU A 60 -0.94 8.66 15.79
CA LEU A 60 0.13 9.11 14.89
C LEU A 60 1.35 8.19 14.97
N GLU A 61 1.74 7.78 16.17
CA GLU A 61 2.88 6.88 16.38
C GLU A 61 2.63 5.50 15.77
N LYS A 62 1.41 4.96 15.91
CA LYS A 62 1.02 3.70 15.23
C LYS A 62 1.13 3.83 13.71
N TYR A 63 0.71 4.96 13.14
CA TYR A 63 0.81 5.17 11.70
C TYR A 63 2.26 5.36 11.25
N LYS A 64 3.07 6.14 11.98
CA LYS A 64 4.52 6.30 11.72
C LYS A 64 5.25 4.96 11.75
N ASN A 65 4.97 4.11 12.73
CA ASN A 65 5.55 2.77 12.81
C ASN A 65 5.20 1.88 11.60
N SER A 66 4.02 2.07 11.00
CA SER A 66 3.65 1.38 9.75
C SER A 66 4.46 1.85 8.53
N LEU A 67 5.15 2.98 8.63
CA LEU A 67 5.97 3.60 7.59
C LEU A 67 7.48 3.44 7.82
N ARG A 68 7.90 2.63 8.80
CA ARG A 68 9.31 2.49 9.23
C ARG A 68 10.32 2.15 8.12
N ASN A 69 9.86 1.55 7.02
CA ASN A 69 10.72 1.15 5.90
C ASN A 69 10.98 2.30 4.92
N TYR A 70 10.24 3.41 5.02
CA TYR A 70 10.41 4.57 4.14
C TYR A 70 11.44 5.55 4.70
N GLU A 71 11.97 6.43 3.86
CA GLU A 71 12.88 7.50 4.29
C GLU A 71 12.18 8.50 5.24
N SER A 72 12.93 9.08 6.18
CA SER A 72 12.38 9.92 7.26
C SER A 72 11.54 11.10 6.75
N GLU A 73 12.00 11.78 5.71
CA GLU A 73 11.27 12.91 5.10
C GLU A 73 9.90 12.47 4.54
N ILE A 74 9.85 11.28 3.94
CA ILE A 74 8.61 10.68 3.43
C ILE A 74 7.67 10.29 4.58
N GLN A 75 8.22 9.74 5.68
CA GLN A 75 7.44 9.43 6.87
C GLN A 75 6.83 10.69 7.48
N GLU A 76 7.61 11.74 7.68
CA GLU A 76 7.17 13.02 8.24
C GLU A 76 6.06 13.65 7.38
N TRP A 77 6.24 13.66 6.06
CA TRP A 77 5.23 14.14 5.12
C TRP A 77 3.91 13.36 5.20
N LEU A 78 3.98 12.03 5.20
CA LEU A 78 2.79 11.19 5.29
C LEU A 78 2.07 11.32 6.64
N VAL A 79 2.83 11.39 7.74
CA VAL A 79 2.30 11.57 9.10
C VAL A 79 1.65 12.94 9.23
N GLY A 80 2.27 14.00 8.70
CA GLY A 80 1.67 15.34 8.69
C GLY A 80 0.33 15.38 7.94
N ILE A 81 0.25 14.74 6.76
CA ILE A 81 -1.02 14.61 6.03
C ILE A 81 -2.06 13.82 6.84
N TYR A 82 -1.63 12.79 7.56
CA TYR A 82 -2.54 12.01 8.37
C TYR A 82 -3.05 12.77 9.60
N ASP A 83 -2.20 13.58 10.24
CA ASP A 83 -2.59 14.44 11.36
C ASP A 83 -3.58 15.52 10.90
N ASP A 84 -3.27 16.23 9.82
CA ASP A 84 -4.05 17.37 9.31
C ASP A 84 -5.39 16.94 8.69
N TYR A 85 -5.43 15.80 8.00
CA TYR A 85 -6.57 15.42 7.15
C TYR A 85 -7.22 14.07 7.50
N ASP A 86 -6.66 13.32 8.46
CA ASP A 86 -7.07 11.94 8.77
C ASP A 86 -7.08 11.03 7.53
N LYS A 87 -6.11 11.26 6.62
CA LYS A 87 -5.93 10.49 5.37
C LYS A 87 -4.61 9.76 5.34
N GLN A 88 -4.69 8.43 5.22
CA GLN A 88 -3.54 7.59 4.93
C GLN A 88 -3.23 7.60 3.43
N LEU A 89 -2.60 8.68 2.98
CA LEU A 89 -2.33 8.94 1.57
C LEU A 89 -1.51 7.82 0.92
N ASN A 90 -0.56 7.24 1.65
CA ASN A 90 0.26 6.11 1.20
C ASN A 90 -0.59 4.96 0.63
N ARG A 91 -1.71 4.60 1.29
CA ARG A 91 -2.61 3.53 0.84
C ARG A 91 -3.27 3.87 -0.50
N SER A 92 -3.64 5.14 -0.69
CA SER A 92 -4.25 5.61 -1.94
C SER A 92 -3.25 5.58 -3.09
N ILE A 93 -2.01 5.99 -2.84
CA ILE A 93 -0.93 5.94 -3.84
C ILE A 93 -0.61 4.49 -4.19
N VAL A 94 -0.38 3.62 -3.20
CA VAL A 94 -0.08 2.20 -3.44
C VAL A 94 -1.21 1.49 -4.19
N SER A 95 -2.47 1.78 -3.83
CA SER A 95 -3.62 1.23 -4.57
C SER A 95 -3.66 1.67 -6.03
N TYR A 96 -3.20 2.89 -6.34
CA TYR A 96 -3.06 3.35 -7.70
C TYR A 96 -1.93 2.62 -8.44
N LEU A 97 -0.74 2.53 -7.83
CA LEU A 97 0.44 1.89 -8.43
C LEU A 97 0.22 0.41 -8.74
N LYS A 98 -0.57 -0.31 -7.92
CA LYS A 98 -0.95 -1.71 -8.17
C LYS A 98 -1.64 -1.96 -9.51
N LYS A 99 -2.15 -0.93 -10.17
CA LYS A 99 -2.79 -1.06 -11.50
C LYS A 99 -1.76 -1.15 -12.63
N ASP A 100 -0.57 -0.62 -12.43
CA ASP A 100 0.52 -0.73 -13.38
C ASP A 100 1.20 -2.10 -13.21
N ASP A 101 1.17 -2.90 -14.26
CA ASP A 101 1.74 -4.25 -14.32
C ASP A 101 3.24 -4.25 -14.62
N LEU A 102 3.81 -3.11 -15.00
CA LEU A 102 5.24 -2.95 -15.29
C LEU A 102 5.98 -2.15 -14.21
N PHE A 103 5.29 -1.69 -13.16
CA PHE A 103 5.87 -0.85 -12.10
C PHE A 103 7.20 -1.40 -11.55
N TYR A 104 7.29 -2.70 -11.30
CA TYR A 104 8.51 -3.33 -10.78
C TYR A 104 9.72 -3.28 -11.73
N LEU A 105 9.51 -3.03 -13.01
CA LEU A 105 10.59 -2.86 -13.99
C LEU A 105 11.09 -1.43 -14.11
N TYR A 106 10.49 -0.46 -13.43
CA TYR A 106 10.88 0.95 -13.53
C TYR A 106 12.31 1.14 -13.05
N ASN A 107 13.10 1.93 -13.79
CA ASN A 107 14.53 2.09 -13.50
C ASN A 107 15.07 3.49 -13.81
N THR A 108 14.21 4.41 -14.26
CA THR A 108 14.61 5.78 -14.63
C THR A 108 13.71 6.79 -13.94
N ASP A 109 14.28 7.96 -13.61
CA ASP A 109 13.52 9.06 -13.01
C ASP A 109 12.36 9.50 -13.91
N GLN A 110 12.51 9.43 -15.24
CA GLN A 110 11.44 9.77 -16.17
C GLN A 110 10.20 8.88 -16.00
N GLU A 111 10.39 7.58 -15.80
CA GLU A 111 9.27 6.65 -15.57
C GLU A 111 8.56 6.95 -14.26
N PHE A 112 9.33 7.14 -13.19
CA PHE A 112 8.79 7.51 -11.87
C PHE A 112 8.07 8.87 -11.91
N ARG A 113 8.61 9.85 -12.65
CA ARG A 113 7.95 11.14 -12.87
C ARG A 113 6.64 10.98 -13.62
N SER A 114 6.63 10.21 -14.71
CA SER A 114 5.41 9.96 -15.49
C SER A 114 4.30 9.40 -14.63
N ILE A 115 4.55 8.29 -13.91
CA ILE A 115 3.53 7.67 -13.06
C ILE A 115 3.14 8.57 -11.88
N SER A 116 4.06 9.39 -11.37
CA SER A 116 3.74 10.36 -10.32
C SER A 116 2.74 11.42 -10.79
N TYR A 117 2.84 11.91 -12.03
CA TYR A 117 1.89 12.86 -12.60
C TYR A 117 0.52 12.22 -12.83
N ASP A 118 0.49 11.00 -13.34
CA ASP A 118 -0.78 10.27 -13.55
C ASP A 118 -1.46 9.97 -12.20
N CYS A 119 -0.68 9.57 -11.20
CA CYS A 119 -1.14 9.36 -9.83
C CYS A 119 -1.69 10.66 -9.21
N TYR A 120 -0.97 11.77 -9.37
CA TYR A 120 -1.42 13.09 -8.93
C TYR A 120 -2.76 13.47 -9.58
N ALA A 121 -2.87 13.35 -10.90
CA ALA A 121 -4.08 13.67 -11.65
C ALA A 121 -5.28 12.81 -11.18
N HIS A 122 -5.03 11.56 -10.78
CA HIS A 122 -6.05 10.68 -10.22
C HIS A 122 -6.48 11.09 -8.81
N LEU A 123 -5.53 11.48 -7.95
CA LEU A 123 -5.77 11.70 -6.52
C LEU A 123 -6.20 13.13 -6.16
N ILE A 124 -5.77 14.15 -6.93
CA ILE A 124 -5.96 15.58 -6.58
C ILE A 124 -7.43 15.96 -6.40
N LYS A 125 -8.36 15.33 -7.14
CA LYS A 125 -9.81 15.61 -7.04
C LYS A 125 -10.39 15.33 -5.66
N LYS A 126 -9.83 14.37 -4.92
CA LYS A 126 -10.26 14.00 -3.56
C LYS A 126 -9.30 14.49 -2.48
N ASN A 127 -8.10 14.90 -2.86
CA ASN A 127 -6.99 15.23 -1.98
C ASN A 127 -6.37 16.58 -2.41
N HIS A 128 -7.12 17.67 -2.26
CA HIS A 128 -6.68 19.01 -2.72
C HIS A 128 -5.37 19.47 -2.08
N PHE A 129 -5.05 18.97 -0.88
CA PHE A 129 -3.79 19.20 -0.18
C PHE A 129 -2.56 18.62 -0.89
N LEU A 130 -2.74 17.80 -1.93
CA LEU A 130 -1.64 17.36 -2.80
C LEU A 130 -1.11 18.46 -3.71
N LYS A 131 -1.83 19.58 -3.84
CA LYS A 131 -1.35 20.72 -4.63
C LYS A 131 0.04 21.13 -4.11
N GLU A 132 0.99 21.33 -5.02
CA GLU A 132 2.39 21.67 -4.72
C GLU A 132 3.19 20.55 -4.02
N GLN A 133 2.61 19.36 -3.80
CA GLN A 133 3.27 18.20 -3.18
C GLN A 133 3.73 17.14 -4.22
N THR A 134 3.87 17.53 -5.49
CA THR A 134 4.22 16.60 -6.58
C THR A 134 5.61 16.01 -6.42
N GLU A 135 6.54 16.74 -5.80
CA GLU A 135 7.88 16.24 -5.52
C GLU A 135 7.86 15.12 -4.47
N MET A 136 7.15 15.34 -3.36
CA MET A 136 6.99 14.33 -2.32
C MET A 136 6.27 13.08 -2.82
N LEU A 137 5.30 13.24 -3.72
CA LEU A 137 4.65 12.11 -4.38
C LEU A 137 5.64 11.30 -5.23
N PHE A 138 6.48 11.97 -6.02
CA PHE A 138 7.53 11.33 -6.81
C PHE A 138 8.52 10.58 -5.91
N LEU A 139 9.02 11.22 -4.85
CA LEU A 139 9.95 10.62 -3.89
C LEU A 139 9.33 9.39 -3.21
N PHE A 140 8.08 9.50 -2.75
CA PHE A 140 7.35 8.36 -2.18
C PHE A 140 7.24 7.19 -3.15
N ILE A 141 6.86 7.44 -4.41
CA ILE A 141 6.70 6.36 -5.39
C ILE A 141 8.05 5.66 -5.66
N LYS A 142 9.13 6.43 -5.77
CA LYS A 142 10.48 5.90 -6.00
C LYS A 142 10.99 5.10 -4.79
N ASP A 143 10.79 5.60 -3.58
CA ASP A 143 11.17 4.89 -2.35
C ASP A 143 10.30 3.66 -2.12
N HIS A 144 8.99 3.74 -2.43
CA HIS A 144 8.10 2.59 -2.43
C HIS A 144 8.56 1.49 -3.38
N HIS A 145 8.94 1.86 -4.61
CA HIS A 145 9.52 0.91 -5.57
C HIS A 145 10.77 0.25 -5.00
N ARG A 146 11.72 1.04 -4.47
CA ARG A 146 12.94 0.54 -3.83
C ARG A 146 12.62 -0.45 -2.71
N ASN A 147 11.72 -0.10 -1.81
CA ASN A 147 11.35 -0.92 -0.66
C ASN A 147 10.68 -2.23 -1.06
N GLN A 148 9.85 -2.22 -2.10
CA GLN A 148 9.23 -3.44 -2.62
C GLN A 148 10.22 -4.31 -3.40
N SER A 149 11.16 -3.70 -4.13
CA SER A 149 12.21 -4.43 -4.86
C SER A 149 13.33 -4.96 -3.95
N ASN A 150 13.54 -4.33 -2.79
CA ASN A 150 14.56 -4.72 -1.81
C ASN A 150 14.09 -5.82 -0.85
N SER A 151 12.97 -6.53 -1.10
CA SER A 151 12.57 -7.70 -0.30
C SER A 151 13.48 -8.94 -0.53
N LYS A 152 14.78 -8.70 -0.76
CA LYS A 152 15.85 -9.67 -1.00
C LYS A 152 15.80 -10.90 -0.08
N MET A 153 15.31 -10.75 1.14
CA MET A 153 15.27 -11.82 2.14
C MET A 153 14.45 -13.05 1.74
N ASP A 154 13.46 -12.94 0.85
CA ASP A 154 12.66 -14.10 0.46
C ASP A 154 13.35 -15.00 -0.57
N PHE A 155 14.41 -14.51 -1.24
CA PHE A 155 14.90 -15.11 -2.49
C PHE A 155 16.42 -15.20 -2.66
N GLU A 156 17.20 -14.81 -1.64
CA GLU A 156 18.68 -14.86 -1.63
C GLU A 156 19.28 -16.25 -1.91
N ASN A 157 18.47 -17.31 -1.91
CA ASN A 157 18.92 -18.70 -2.12
C ASN A 157 18.33 -19.36 -3.39
N ILE A 158 17.69 -18.62 -4.29
CA ILE A 158 17.14 -19.21 -5.52
C ILE A 158 18.25 -19.39 -6.55
N TYR A 159 18.60 -20.64 -6.80
CA TYR A 159 19.49 -21.03 -7.90
C TYR A 159 18.67 -21.70 -9.02
N ILE A 160 18.55 -21.00 -10.16
CA ILE A 160 17.93 -21.54 -11.39
C ILE A 160 19.03 -22.05 -12.33
N SER A 161 19.95 -21.17 -12.70
CA SER A 161 21.14 -21.45 -13.49
C SER A 161 22.13 -20.29 -13.34
N GLU A 162 23.41 -20.52 -13.62
CA GLU A 162 24.44 -19.47 -13.58
C GLU A 162 24.09 -18.27 -14.48
N GLU A 163 23.48 -18.51 -15.65
CA GLU A 163 23.10 -17.43 -16.56
C GLU A 163 21.94 -16.58 -16.00
N VAL A 164 20.92 -17.22 -15.44
CA VAL A 164 19.76 -16.52 -14.86
C VAL A 164 20.17 -15.75 -13.61
N GLU A 165 20.94 -16.38 -12.72
CA GLU A 165 21.47 -15.74 -11.51
C GLU A 165 22.36 -14.53 -11.86
N GLY A 166 23.31 -14.71 -12.80
CA GLY A 166 24.16 -13.64 -13.26
C GLY A 166 23.38 -12.49 -13.90
N TRP A 167 22.27 -12.78 -14.58
CA TRP A 167 21.37 -11.77 -15.14
C TRP A 167 20.60 -11.01 -14.06
N ILE A 168 20.04 -11.70 -13.07
CA ILE A 168 19.33 -11.11 -11.93
C ILE A 168 20.27 -10.18 -11.16
N ASN A 169 21.44 -10.68 -10.75
CA ASN A 169 22.40 -9.92 -9.96
C ASN A 169 22.91 -8.68 -10.70
N LYS A 170 23.29 -8.80 -11.98
CA LYS A 170 23.70 -7.65 -12.80
C LYS A 170 22.57 -6.62 -12.97
N THR A 171 21.33 -7.08 -13.06
CA THR A 171 20.17 -6.19 -13.20
C THR A 171 19.92 -5.43 -11.92
N TRP A 172 19.99 -6.11 -10.78
CA TRP A 172 19.91 -5.48 -9.46
C TRP A 172 21.04 -4.46 -9.27
N ASP A 173 22.29 -4.86 -9.42
CA ASP A 173 23.45 -4.01 -9.12
C ASP A 173 23.44 -2.72 -9.95
N LYS A 174 23.09 -2.83 -11.24
CA LYS A 174 23.16 -1.70 -12.17
C LYS A 174 21.89 -0.87 -12.23
N TYR A 175 20.71 -1.48 -12.10
CA TYR A 175 19.43 -0.82 -12.34
C TYR A 175 18.53 -0.75 -11.12
N GLN A 176 18.91 -1.41 -10.01
CA GLN A 176 18.09 -1.55 -8.79
C GLN A 176 16.71 -2.14 -9.09
N VAL A 177 16.63 -3.01 -10.10
CA VAL A 177 15.41 -3.70 -10.52
C VAL A 177 15.49 -5.15 -10.05
N ASN A 178 14.50 -5.58 -9.27
CA ASN A 178 14.36 -6.97 -8.87
C ASN A 178 13.46 -7.71 -9.86
N LEU A 179 14.10 -8.47 -10.76
CA LEU A 179 13.41 -9.22 -11.82
C LEU A 179 12.51 -10.32 -11.27
N LEU A 180 12.88 -10.90 -10.13
CA LEU A 180 12.10 -11.97 -9.51
C LEU A 180 10.81 -11.42 -8.87
N THR A 181 10.89 -10.28 -8.16
CA THR A 181 9.70 -9.57 -7.67
C THR A 181 8.76 -9.22 -8.82
N PHE A 182 9.31 -8.77 -9.96
CA PHE A 182 8.50 -8.54 -11.16
C PHE A 182 7.84 -9.83 -11.67
N ALA A 183 8.61 -10.92 -11.80
CA ALA A 183 8.11 -12.19 -12.31
C ALA A 183 6.99 -12.77 -11.44
N SER A 184 7.20 -12.82 -10.12
CA SER A 184 6.21 -13.22 -9.11
C SER A 184 4.94 -12.38 -9.22
N ASN A 185 5.07 -11.06 -9.25
CA ASN A 185 3.91 -10.18 -9.38
C ASN A 185 3.16 -10.39 -10.69
N TYR A 186 3.89 -10.58 -11.80
CA TYR A 186 3.30 -10.81 -13.10
C TYR A 186 2.53 -12.13 -13.14
N VAL A 187 3.11 -13.25 -12.66
CA VAL A 187 2.42 -14.54 -12.68
C VAL A 187 1.22 -14.59 -11.75
N SER A 188 1.29 -13.93 -10.58
CA SER A 188 0.16 -13.79 -9.67
C SER A 188 -1.01 -13.05 -10.34
N ARG A 189 -0.75 -11.90 -10.96
CA ARG A 189 -1.80 -11.19 -11.73
C ARG A 189 -2.28 -12.00 -12.93
N PHE A 190 -1.38 -12.67 -13.63
CA PHE A 190 -1.74 -13.53 -14.76
C PHE A 190 -2.68 -14.65 -14.31
N PHE A 191 -2.41 -15.28 -13.16
CA PHE A 191 -3.24 -16.32 -12.56
C PHE A 191 -4.63 -15.82 -12.16
N GLU A 192 -4.74 -14.60 -11.65
CA GLU A 192 -6.02 -13.97 -11.27
C GLU A 192 -6.90 -13.61 -12.47
N ASN A 193 -6.32 -13.47 -13.67
CA ASN A 193 -7.00 -12.97 -14.86
C ASN A 193 -7.12 -14.04 -15.97
N GLU A 194 -7.88 -15.12 -15.70
CA GLU A 194 -8.06 -16.26 -16.62
C GLU A 194 -8.59 -15.87 -18.02
N GLU A 195 -9.29 -14.74 -18.13
CA GLU A 195 -9.80 -14.20 -19.39
C GLU A 195 -8.69 -13.80 -20.37
N THR A 196 -7.51 -13.48 -19.84
CA THR A 196 -6.34 -13.07 -20.63
C THR A 196 -5.59 -14.26 -21.22
N TRP A 197 -5.88 -15.49 -20.77
CA TRP A 197 -5.15 -16.67 -21.22
C TRP A 197 -5.52 -17.04 -22.66
N ASP A 198 -4.50 -17.34 -23.46
CA ASP A 198 -4.70 -17.91 -24.79
C ASP A 198 -5.57 -19.17 -24.68
N ALA A 199 -6.55 -19.31 -25.59
CA ALA A 199 -7.45 -20.46 -25.63
C ALA A 199 -6.71 -21.80 -25.67
N LYS A 200 -5.52 -21.85 -26.29
CA LYS A 200 -4.68 -23.05 -26.36
C LYS A 200 -4.09 -23.48 -25.03
N HIS A 201 -4.01 -22.55 -24.08
CA HIS A 201 -3.51 -22.82 -22.73
C HIS A 201 -4.63 -22.98 -21.70
N ARG A 202 -5.91 -22.96 -22.10
CA ARG A 202 -7.04 -23.12 -21.19
C ARG A 202 -7.49 -24.57 -21.15
N ILE A 203 -7.23 -25.25 -20.04
CA ILE A 203 -7.79 -26.56 -19.72
C ILE A 203 -9.04 -26.34 -18.87
N ARG A 204 -10.12 -27.08 -19.13
CA ARG A 204 -11.30 -26.99 -18.27
C ARG A 204 -10.95 -27.53 -16.88
N SER A 205 -11.11 -26.70 -15.86
CA SER A 205 -10.80 -27.11 -14.51
C SER A 205 -11.75 -28.22 -14.04
N LYS A 206 -11.23 -29.11 -13.21
CA LYS A 206 -12.05 -30.12 -12.50
C LYS A 206 -12.68 -29.55 -11.23
N ASP A 207 -12.17 -28.42 -10.76
CA ASP A 207 -12.62 -27.78 -9.54
C ASP A 207 -13.80 -26.83 -9.79
N SER A 208 -14.61 -26.61 -8.74
CA SER A 208 -15.78 -25.72 -8.82
C SER A 208 -15.45 -24.24 -8.62
N TRP A 209 -14.28 -23.94 -8.04
CA TRP A 209 -13.88 -22.57 -7.68
C TRP A 209 -13.26 -21.78 -8.84
N ARG A 210 -12.88 -22.46 -9.93
CA ARG A 210 -12.35 -21.82 -11.14
C ARG A 210 -12.82 -22.54 -12.39
N LYS A 211 -12.95 -21.81 -13.50
CA LYS A 211 -13.45 -22.37 -14.77
C LYS A 211 -12.35 -23.05 -15.58
N TYR A 212 -11.15 -22.47 -15.58
CA TYR A 212 -10.02 -22.98 -16.34
C TYR A 212 -8.76 -23.13 -15.50
N GLU A 213 -7.96 -24.14 -15.82
CA GLU A 213 -6.57 -24.30 -15.41
C GLU A 213 -5.67 -23.88 -16.57
N TYR A 214 -4.49 -23.35 -16.24
CA TYR A 214 -3.53 -22.87 -17.23
C TYR A 214 -2.56 -24.00 -17.60
N ASP A 215 -2.55 -24.40 -18.86
CA ASP A 215 -1.61 -25.39 -19.41
C ASP A 215 -0.23 -24.77 -19.62
N TYR A 216 0.59 -24.79 -18.58
CA TYR A 216 1.98 -24.34 -18.63
C TYR A 216 2.93 -25.36 -19.29
N LYS A 217 2.45 -26.55 -19.67
CA LYS A 217 3.28 -27.59 -20.33
C LYS A 217 3.36 -27.41 -21.85
N GLN A 218 2.52 -26.55 -22.42
CA GLN A 218 2.60 -26.11 -23.82
C GLN A 218 3.84 -25.25 -24.07
N LYS A 219 4.42 -25.36 -25.28
CA LYS A 219 5.74 -24.76 -25.57
C LYS A 219 5.72 -23.31 -26.08
N ASN A 220 4.59 -22.81 -26.55
CA ASN A 220 4.55 -21.54 -27.29
C ASN A 220 3.80 -20.46 -26.51
N ASN A 221 4.39 -19.26 -26.42
CA ASN A 221 3.73 -18.08 -25.83
C ASN A 221 3.27 -18.28 -24.38
N LEU A 222 4.06 -19.00 -23.58
CA LEU A 222 3.79 -19.15 -22.15
C LEU A 222 3.64 -17.78 -21.47
N PHE A 223 2.65 -17.65 -20.59
CA PHE A 223 2.36 -16.46 -19.81
C PHE A 223 2.10 -15.20 -20.67
N ASN A 224 1.66 -15.39 -21.92
CA ASN A 224 1.54 -14.33 -22.92
C ASN A 224 2.86 -13.55 -23.10
N ILE A 225 4.00 -14.25 -23.00
CA ILE A 225 5.32 -13.61 -23.04
C ILE A 225 5.58 -12.86 -24.34
N ASN A 226 4.96 -13.24 -25.46
CA ASN A 226 5.13 -12.49 -26.71
C ASN A 226 4.60 -11.05 -26.61
N SER A 227 3.42 -10.86 -26.02
CA SER A 227 2.86 -9.52 -25.81
C SER A 227 3.59 -8.78 -24.71
N LEU A 228 3.96 -9.47 -23.62
CA LEU A 228 4.73 -8.86 -22.55
C LEU A 228 6.07 -8.34 -23.08
N PHE A 229 6.86 -9.21 -23.71
CA PHE A 229 8.21 -8.89 -24.17
C PHE A 229 8.22 -7.71 -25.15
N ARG A 230 7.22 -7.57 -26.03
CA ARG A 230 7.08 -6.41 -26.93
C ARG A 230 7.03 -5.08 -26.16
N ARG A 231 6.37 -5.05 -24.99
CA ARG A 231 6.22 -3.83 -24.17
C ARG A 231 7.49 -3.46 -23.41
N ILE A 232 8.35 -4.44 -23.10
CA ILE A 232 9.50 -4.26 -22.22
C ILE A 232 10.86 -4.48 -22.91
N SER A 233 10.88 -4.88 -24.18
CA SER A 233 12.12 -5.19 -24.93
C SER A 233 13.10 -4.02 -25.10
N ASN A 234 12.63 -2.79 -24.89
CA ASN A 234 13.45 -1.58 -24.89
C ASN A 234 14.28 -1.43 -23.60
N LYS A 235 13.91 -2.12 -22.52
CA LYS A 235 14.67 -2.11 -21.27
C LYS A 235 16.04 -2.76 -21.50
N PRO A 236 17.14 -2.08 -21.11
CA PRO A 236 18.49 -2.54 -21.43
C PRO A 236 18.82 -3.91 -20.79
N PHE A 237 18.18 -4.24 -19.67
CA PHE A 237 18.33 -5.52 -18.99
C PHE A 237 17.37 -6.61 -19.50
N ILE A 238 16.32 -6.29 -20.26
CA ILE A 238 15.42 -7.29 -20.87
C ILE A 238 15.78 -7.61 -22.32
N LYS A 239 16.40 -6.65 -23.03
CA LYS A 239 16.72 -6.78 -24.45
C LYS A 239 17.48 -8.08 -24.75
N GLY A 240 16.91 -8.91 -25.62
CA GLY A 240 17.47 -10.21 -26.01
C GLY A 240 17.36 -11.32 -24.96
N LYS A 241 16.75 -11.08 -23.79
CA LYS A 241 16.63 -12.05 -22.68
C LYS A 241 15.23 -12.66 -22.55
N LYS A 242 14.53 -12.85 -23.67
CA LYS A 242 13.16 -13.39 -23.67
C LYS A 242 13.08 -14.77 -23.03
N GLN A 243 13.99 -15.68 -23.38
CA GLN A 243 14.00 -17.04 -22.84
C GLN A 243 14.27 -17.03 -21.33
N LEU A 244 15.22 -16.21 -20.86
CA LEU A 244 15.50 -16.09 -19.43
C LEU A 244 14.29 -15.53 -18.65
N LEU A 245 13.56 -14.60 -19.25
CA LEU A 245 12.31 -14.11 -18.67
C LEU A 245 11.25 -15.22 -18.60
N GLU A 246 11.11 -16.03 -19.65
CA GLU A 246 10.18 -17.17 -19.63
C GLU A 246 10.52 -18.17 -18.53
N ILE A 247 11.80 -18.49 -18.38
CA ILE A 247 12.30 -19.38 -17.32
C ILE A 247 11.96 -18.81 -15.94
N LEU A 248 12.15 -17.51 -15.74
CA LEU A 248 11.86 -16.85 -14.46
C LEU A 248 10.36 -16.84 -14.15
N LEU A 249 9.51 -16.60 -15.16
CA LEU A 249 8.05 -16.70 -15.02
C LEU A 249 7.61 -18.13 -14.72
N MET A 250 8.17 -19.12 -15.41
CA MET A 250 7.87 -20.53 -15.15
C MET A 250 8.26 -20.92 -13.72
N TYR A 251 9.44 -20.49 -13.27
CA TYR A 251 9.89 -20.72 -11.90
C TYR A 251 8.88 -20.19 -10.88
N CYS A 252 8.51 -18.92 -10.97
CA CYS A 252 7.52 -18.33 -10.07
C CYS A 252 6.16 -19.05 -10.16
N TRP A 253 5.71 -19.43 -11.37
CA TRP A 253 4.46 -20.17 -11.53
C TRP A 253 4.47 -21.51 -10.80
N LEU A 254 5.50 -22.33 -11.00
CA LEU A 254 5.56 -23.67 -10.42
C LEU A 254 5.73 -23.61 -8.89
N HIS A 255 6.52 -22.67 -8.36
CA HIS A 255 6.81 -22.61 -6.93
C HIS A 255 5.82 -21.77 -6.10
N GLU A 256 5.13 -20.78 -6.70
CA GLU A 256 4.22 -19.90 -5.97
C GLU A 256 2.73 -20.19 -6.24
N ILE A 257 2.40 -20.81 -7.39
CA ILE A 257 1.02 -20.95 -7.85
C ILE A 257 0.59 -22.41 -7.95
N ASP A 258 1.30 -23.23 -8.72
CA ASP A 258 0.85 -24.58 -9.08
C ASP A 258 1.35 -25.66 -8.11
N GLY A 259 2.63 -25.60 -7.72
CA GLY A 259 3.30 -26.60 -6.88
C GLY A 259 3.86 -27.82 -7.62
N ASP A 260 3.90 -27.84 -8.97
CA ASP A 260 4.49 -28.94 -9.76
C ASP A 260 6.03 -28.83 -9.83
N GLU A 261 6.70 -29.16 -8.72
CA GLU A 261 8.16 -29.20 -8.63
C GLU A 261 8.78 -30.30 -9.51
N ASP A 262 8.05 -31.38 -9.77
CA ASP A 262 8.51 -32.50 -10.60
C ASP A 262 8.71 -32.06 -12.07
N TYR A 263 7.81 -31.20 -12.58
CA TYR A 263 7.92 -30.68 -13.94
C TYR A 263 9.05 -29.66 -14.13
N TRP A 264 9.48 -28.98 -13.06
CA TRP A 264 10.53 -27.95 -13.16
C TRP A 264 11.81 -28.49 -13.80
N GLN A 265 12.26 -29.67 -13.39
CA GLN A 265 13.47 -30.30 -13.94
C GLN A 265 13.32 -30.67 -15.42
N GLU A 266 12.13 -31.11 -15.83
CA GLU A 266 11.85 -31.39 -17.24
C GLU A 266 11.88 -30.11 -18.08
N TYR A 267 11.28 -29.04 -17.58
CA TYR A 267 11.21 -27.75 -18.25
C TYR A 267 12.60 -27.12 -18.41
N ILE A 268 13.36 -26.99 -17.32
CA ILE A 268 14.64 -26.27 -17.34
C ILE A 268 15.66 -26.96 -18.25
N ASN A 269 15.69 -28.30 -18.27
CA ASN A 269 16.55 -29.06 -19.17
C ASN A 269 16.23 -28.80 -20.64
N LYS A 270 14.95 -28.67 -20.99
CA LYS A 270 14.53 -28.32 -22.36
C LYS A 270 14.86 -26.87 -22.72
N ALA A 271 14.61 -25.94 -21.80
CA ALA A 271 14.81 -24.51 -22.02
C ALA A 271 16.29 -24.10 -22.13
N LEU A 272 17.20 -24.83 -21.47
CA LEU A 272 18.65 -24.59 -21.53
C LEU A 272 19.34 -25.33 -22.69
N THR A 273 18.69 -26.30 -23.32
CA THR A 273 19.24 -27.05 -24.47
C THR A 273 18.77 -26.55 -25.83
N SER A 274 17.82 -25.61 -25.85
CA SER A 274 17.23 -24.97 -27.04
C SER A 274 17.89 -23.64 -27.38
#